data_AF-A0A952K3W8-F1
#
_entry.id   AF-A0A952K3W8-F1
#
_cell.length_a   1.000
_cell.length_b   1.000
_cell.length_c   1.000
_cell.angle_alpha   90.00
_cell.angle_beta   90.00
_cell.angle_gamma   90.00
#
_symmetry.space_group_name_H-M   'P 1'
#
loop_
_entity.id
_entity.type
_entity.pdbx_description
1 polymer ?
#
loop_
_entity_poly.entity_id
_entity_poly.type
_entity_poly.pdbx_seq_one_letter_code
_entity_poly.pdbx_strand_id
1 'polypeptide(L)'
;TNAAKRDPYGIDVLFMYMANMSWNSAMNVPDTMKYLTMKDETTGDYVIPKIIYSDAYASEMVHYADLILPDTTYLERWDCISLLDRPISEADGPADSIRQPVVAPDRDVRPFQTVLLDLGARLGLPGMTTAEGKPRYPGGYQDYIVNHERAPGIGPLAGYRGVDGTLSGKGAPNPDQLKRYIENGCHFFHELAPDQKYFKHVNKSYLDFATGFGLIGAPNAIIHQIYCEPLQKFKLAAEGHGAVQPPETHRKRLIEAFDPVPNWYPPFEGEMIDEDEFPMHAVTQRPMAMYHAWGSQNQWLRQILGRNWLYIAHQRAASLGIKDGDWVTLTSHHGQIRAQAKLMNGVNPDTVWTWNAIGKRSGTWGLKKGAPESKQGFLLNHLISELLPEREGGYRFSNSDPVTGQAAWYDLRVRLEKATDADGMSAPQFPDLKPLRAAR
;
A
#
# COMPACT_ATOMS: atom_id res chain seq x y z
N THR A 1 14.15 -5.88 -0.95
CA THR A 1 15.05 -6.98 -1.32
C THR A 1 15.95 -6.62 -2.50
N ASN A 2 15.43 -6.35 -3.70
CA ASN A 2 16.23 -6.06 -4.91
C ASN A 2 17.28 -4.96 -4.75
N ALA A 3 16.90 -3.78 -4.24
CA ALA A 3 17.83 -2.68 -3.97
C ALA A 3 19.03 -3.10 -3.09
N ALA A 4 18.77 -3.95 -2.10
CA ALA A 4 19.76 -4.44 -1.15
C ALA A 4 20.61 -5.57 -1.75
N LYS A 5 20.04 -6.38 -2.65
CA LYS A 5 20.78 -7.40 -3.40
C LYS A 5 21.53 -6.83 -4.61
N ARG A 6 21.31 -5.56 -4.95
CA ARG A 6 21.78 -4.91 -6.19
C ARG A 6 21.37 -5.71 -7.43
N ASP A 7 20.15 -6.24 -7.43
CA ASP A 7 19.61 -7.07 -8.50
C ASP A 7 18.34 -6.43 -9.08
N PRO A 8 18.36 -5.98 -10.35
CA PRO A 8 19.46 -6.11 -11.32
C PRO A 8 20.60 -5.11 -11.15
N TYR A 9 20.43 -4.09 -10.30
CA TYR A 9 21.47 -3.10 -9.99
C TYR A 9 21.24 -2.46 -8.62
N GLY A 10 22.28 -1.81 -8.10
CA GLY A 10 22.20 -1.03 -6.85
C GLY A 10 21.48 0.31 -7.05
N ILE A 11 21.08 0.93 -5.93
CA ILE A 11 20.53 2.29 -5.91
C ILE A 11 21.36 3.16 -4.98
N ASP A 12 21.54 4.42 -5.35
CA ASP A 12 22.26 5.39 -4.51
C ASP A 12 21.34 6.06 -3.48
N VAL A 13 20.06 6.22 -3.82
CA VAL A 13 19.06 6.89 -2.99
C VAL A 13 17.75 6.11 -3.00
N LEU A 14 17.22 5.81 -1.82
CA LEU A 14 15.87 5.32 -1.60
C LEU A 14 15.02 6.43 -0.98
N PHE A 15 14.07 6.98 -1.73
CA PHE A 15 13.12 7.98 -1.24
C PHE A 15 11.73 7.35 -1.06
N MET A 16 11.22 7.33 0.16
CA MET A 16 9.89 6.80 0.50
C MET A 16 8.99 7.85 1.14
N TYR A 17 7.68 7.71 0.91
CA TYR A 17 6.63 8.56 1.49
C TYR A 17 5.48 7.66 1.96
N MET A 18 5.03 7.86 3.21
CA MET A 18 3.92 7.11 3.83
C MET A 18 4.05 5.57 3.84
N ALA A 19 5.22 5.02 3.49
CA ALA A 19 5.47 3.58 3.42
C ALA A 19 6.34 3.14 4.60
N ASN A 20 5.74 2.45 5.57
CA ASN A 20 6.44 2.01 6.78
C ASN A 20 7.10 0.64 6.55
N MET A 21 8.06 0.60 5.61
CA MET A 21 8.67 -0.65 5.11
C MET A 21 9.48 -1.38 6.17
N SER A 22 10.03 -0.69 7.18
CA SER A 22 10.67 -1.36 8.31
C SER A 22 9.68 -2.06 9.26
N TRP A 23 8.37 -2.05 8.95
CA TRP A 23 7.32 -2.63 9.79
C TRP A 23 6.13 -3.11 8.94
N ASN A 24 4.92 -2.58 9.15
CA ASN A 24 3.67 -3.13 8.63
C ASN A 24 3.47 -3.04 7.10
N SER A 25 4.33 -2.32 6.37
CA SER A 25 4.27 -2.28 4.90
C SER A 25 5.08 -3.41 4.24
N ALA A 26 5.95 -4.10 4.98
CA ALA A 26 6.72 -5.23 4.47
C ALA A 26 6.01 -6.57 4.69
N MET A 27 6.10 -7.46 3.71
CA MET A 27 5.69 -8.88 3.87
C MET A 27 6.62 -9.58 4.86
N ASN A 28 7.91 -9.26 4.86
CA ASN A 28 8.93 -9.87 5.70
C ASN A 28 9.66 -8.79 6.51
N VAL A 29 9.18 -8.55 7.73
CA VAL A 29 9.67 -7.43 8.55
C VAL A 29 11.13 -7.60 8.98
N PRO A 30 11.57 -8.77 9.52
CA PRO A 30 12.95 -8.94 9.97
C PRO A 30 13.98 -8.74 8.85
N ASP A 31 13.78 -9.37 7.69
CA ASP A 31 14.72 -9.22 6.58
C ASP A 31 14.66 -7.83 5.96
N THR A 32 13.48 -7.20 5.90
CA THR A 32 13.41 -5.82 5.41
C THR A 32 14.22 -4.88 6.30
N MET A 33 14.14 -5.00 7.63
CA MET A 33 14.98 -4.23 8.54
C MET A 33 16.47 -4.54 8.33
N LYS A 34 16.84 -5.82 8.14
CA LYS A 34 18.22 -6.22 7.82
C LYS A 34 18.70 -5.54 6.54
N TYR A 35 17.90 -5.56 5.48
CA TYR A 35 18.22 -4.95 4.19
C TYR A 35 18.38 -3.44 4.27
N LEU A 36 17.55 -2.74 5.05
CA LEU A 36 17.66 -1.30 5.28
C LEU A 36 18.96 -0.92 6.01
N THR A 37 19.58 -1.85 6.75
CA THR A 37 20.83 -1.62 7.49
C THR A 37 22.02 -2.41 6.96
N MET A 38 21.87 -3.09 5.83
CA MET A 38 22.88 -3.98 5.30
C MET A 38 24.10 -3.17 4.86
N LYS A 39 25.28 -3.71 5.16
CA LYS A 39 26.56 -3.11 4.79
C LYS A 39 27.30 -4.01 3.81
N ASP A 40 28.05 -3.38 2.92
CA ASP A 40 29.01 -4.05 2.07
C ASP A 40 30.17 -4.54 2.95
N GLU A 41 30.46 -5.83 2.94
CA GLU A 41 31.51 -6.41 3.80
C GLU A 41 32.91 -5.93 3.41
N THR A 42 33.10 -5.52 2.14
CA THR A 42 34.40 -5.07 1.63
C THR A 42 34.65 -3.61 1.99
N THR A 43 33.65 -2.74 1.82
CA THR A 43 33.83 -1.30 2.05
C THR A 43 33.40 -0.84 3.45
N GLY A 44 32.51 -1.58 4.11
CA GLY A 44 31.89 -1.20 5.39
C GLY A 44 30.76 -0.16 5.27
N ASP A 45 30.47 0.29 4.04
CA ASP A 45 29.40 1.25 3.73
C ASP A 45 28.04 0.57 3.69
N TYR A 46 26.97 1.35 3.88
CA TYR A 46 25.62 0.84 3.66
C TYR A 46 25.40 0.49 2.18
N VAL A 47 24.76 -0.65 1.93
CA VAL A 47 24.45 -1.10 0.57
C VAL A 47 23.47 -0.17 -0.13
N ILE A 48 22.53 0.39 0.62
CA ILE A 48 21.68 1.52 0.21
C ILE A 48 22.30 2.76 0.87
N PRO A 49 23.04 3.60 0.12
CA PRO A 49 23.87 4.65 0.72
C PRO A 49 23.06 5.77 1.38
N LYS A 50 21.86 6.07 0.85
CA LYS A 50 21.02 7.16 1.35
C LYS A 50 19.56 6.77 1.37
N ILE A 51 18.92 6.94 2.52
CA ILE A 51 17.48 6.80 2.70
C ILE A 51 16.88 8.17 3.04
N ILE A 52 15.94 8.62 2.21
CA ILE A 52 15.11 9.81 2.46
C ILE A 52 13.71 9.35 2.78
N TYR A 53 13.12 9.90 3.83
CA TYR A 53 11.78 9.52 4.25
C TYR A 53 10.92 10.73 4.59
N SER A 54 9.66 10.70 4.14
CA SER A 54 8.65 11.67 4.54
C SER A 54 7.46 10.97 5.19
N ASP A 55 7.13 11.44 6.39
CA ASP A 55 6.02 10.95 7.21
C ASP A 55 5.54 12.10 8.10
N ALA A 56 4.26 12.08 8.45
CA ALA A 56 3.65 13.00 9.41
C ALA A 56 3.88 12.53 10.87
N TYR A 57 4.27 11.26 11.06
CA TYR A 57 4.45 10.64 12.36
C TYR A 57 5.82 9.97 12.51
N ALA A 58 6.29 9.83 13.75
CA ALA A 58 7.50 9.09 14.10
C ALA A 58 7.26 7.56 14.04
N SER A 59 7.06 7.04 12.83
CA SER A 59 6.94 5.61 12.56
C SER A 59 8.28 4.87 12.68
N GLU A 60 8.25 3.54 12.61
CA GLU A 60 9.47 2.71 12.64
C GLU A 60 10.48 3.14 11.57
N MET A 61 10.00 3.42 10.35
CA MET A 61 10.83 3.72 9.19
C MET A 61 11.65 5.00 9.36
N VAL A 62 11.16 5.96 10.16
CA VAL A 62 11.87 7.22 10.45
C VAL A 62 13.25 6.97 11.04
N HIS A 63 13.42 5.91 11.84
CA HIS A 63 14.71 5.60 12.47
C HIS A 63 15.74 4.97 11.53
N TYR A 64 15.32 4.59 10.31
CA TYR A 64 16.18 4.04 9.26
C TYR A 64 16.54 5.08 8.20
N ALA A 65 16.04 6.31 8.30
CA ALA A 65 16.29 7.37 7.32
C ALA A 65 17.50 8.23 7.69
N ASP A 66 18.26 8.65 6.67
CA ASP A 66 19.35 9.63 6.81
C ASP A 66 18.87 11.08 6.70
N LEU A 67 17.75 11.29 6.02
CA LEU A 67 17.08 12.58 5.89
C LEU A 67 15.59 12.39 6.05
N ILE A 68 15.01 13.12 6.99
CA ILE A 68 13.56 13.13 7.23
C ILE A 68 13.03 14.44 6.70
N LEU A 69 11.93 14.37 5.95
CA LEU A 69 11.14 15.52 5.50
C LEU A 69 9.80 15.47 6.25
N PRO A 70 9.68 16.17 7.40
CA PRO A 70 8.46 16.14 8.22
C PRO A 70 7.25 16.66 7.46
N ASP A 71 6.23 15.83 7.33
CA ASP A 71 4.99 16.16 6.63
C ASP A 71 3.92 16.71 7.59
N THR A 72 2.98 17.42 6.99
CA THR A 72 1.71 17.86 7.59
C THR A 72 0.67 16.74 7.63
N THR A 73 -0.29 16.86 8.53
CA THR A 73 -1.51 16.05 8.52
C THR A 73 -2.51 16.56 7.48
N TYR A 74 -3.55 15.78 7.21
CA TYR A 74 -4.59 16.13 6.24
C TYR A 74 -5.41 17.39 6.60
N LEU A 75 -5.33 17.87 7.86
CA LEU A 75 -6.01 19.10 8.32
C LEU A 75 -5.21 20.38 8.04
N GLU A 76 -3.94 20.24 7.68
CA GLU A 76 -2.96 21.33 7.62
C GLU A 76 -2.49 21.61 6.19
N ARG A 77 -3.08 20.94 5.19
CA ARG A 77 -2.62 21.03 3.80
C ARG A 77 -3.74 21.05 2.78
N TRP A 78 -3.38 21.50 1.60
CA TRP A 78 -4.17 21.29 0.39
C TRP A 78 -3.98 19.87 -0.12
N ASP A 79 -5.08 19.27 -0.55
CA ASP A 79 -5.11 17.94 -1.17
C ASP A 79 -6.26 17.87 -2.17
N CYS A 80 -6.22 16.94 -3.12
CA CYS A 80 -7.37 16.64 -3.98
C CYS A 80 -7.67 15.14 -3.99
N ILE A 81 -8.90 14.78 -3.67
CA ILE A 81 -9.44 13.42 -3.80
C ILE A 81 -9.93 13.29 -5.24
N SER A 82 -8.99 13.05 -6.15
CA SER A 82 -9.16 13.13 -7.60
C SER A 82 -9.78 11.87 -8.21
N LEU A 83 -10.55 12.06 -9.28
CA LEU A 83 -10.98 10.98 -10.19
C LEU A 83 -9.80 10.21 -10.81
N LEU A 84 -8.61 10.79 -10.86
CA LEU A 84 -7.39 10.20 -11.44
C LEU A 84 -6.64 9.25 -10.50
N ASP A 85 -6.99 9.23 -9.22
CA ASP A 85 -6.34 8.40 -8.19
C ASP A 85 -7.38 7.58 -7.40
N ARG A 86 -8.24 8.26 -6.64
CA ARG A 86 -9.20 7.64 -5.72
C ARG A 86 -10.55 8.34 -5.81
N PRO A 87 -11.37 8.02 -6.83
CA PRO A 87 -12.68 8.62 -6.99
C PRO A 87 -13.57 8.27 -5.79
N ILE A 88 -14.27 9.27 -5.27
CA ILE A 88 -15.36 9.12 -4.29
C ILE A 88 -16.73 9.07 -4.99
N SER A 89 -16.71 8.65 -6.26
CA SER A 89 -17.88 8.61 -7.14
C SER A 89 -18.93 7.62 -6.67
N GLU A 90 -20.18 7.89 -7.05
CA GLU A 90 -21.31 7.02 -6.80
C GLU A 90 -21.78 6.37 -8.12
N ALA A 91 -22.76 5.46 -8.02
CA ALA A 91 -23.38 4.87 -9.21
C ALA A 91 -24.00 5.94 -10.11
N ASP A 92 -24.48 7.04 -9.53
CA ASP A 92 -25.16 8.13 -10.21
C ASP A 92 -24.23 9.15 -10.88
N GLY A 93 -22.92 9.11 -10.65
CA GLY A 93 -22.00 9.99 -11.38
C GLY A 93 -20.62 10.19 -10.76
N PRO A 94 -19.71 10.87 -11.50
CA PRO A 94 -18.37 11.14 -11.02
C PRO A 94 -18.36 12.22 -9.93
N ALA A 95 -17.55 12.00 -8.90
CA ALA A 95 -17.29 12.95 -7.84
C ALA A 95 -15.81 13.08 -7.52
N ASP A 96 -15.40 14.29 -7.15
CA ASP A 96 -14.11 14.55 -6.53
C ASP A 96 -14.26 15.64 -5.47
N SER A 97 -13.18 15.87 -4.73
CA SER A 97 -13.19 16.82 -3.61
C SER A 97 -11.82 17.40 -3.35
N ILE A 98 -11.79 18.52 -2.66
CA ILE A 98 -10.55 19.09 -2.12
C ILE A 98 -10.48 18.87 -0.61
N ARG A 99 -9.26 18.85 -0.10
CA ARG A 99 -8.98 19.22 1.29
C ARG A 99 -8.36 20.59 1.27
N GLN A 100 -8.83 21.45 2.16
CA GLN A 100 -8.21 22.74 2.45
C GLN A 100 -7.66 22.71 3.88
N PRO A 101 -6.57 23.44 4.15
CA PRO A 101 -6.07 23.58 5.51
C PRO A 101 -7.12 24.27 6.37
N VAL A 102 -7.44 23.65 7.51
CA VAL A 102 -8.36 24.19 8.53
C VAL A 102 -7.64 24.50 9.84
N VAL A 103 -6.38 24.07 9.97
CA VAL A 103 -5.49 24.41 11.07
C VAL A 103 -4.12 24.79 10.51
N ALA A 104 -3.49 25.81 11.08
CA ALA A 104 -2.11 26.17 10.74
C ALA A 104 -1.14 25.24 11.48
N PRO A 105 -0.07 24.75 10.82
CA PRO A 105 0.98 24.02 11.52
C PRO A 105 1.60 24.85 12.66
N ASP A 106 1.79 24.23 13.81
CA ASP A 106 2.44 24.79 15.00
C ASP A 106 3.92 24.37 15.15
N ARG A 107 4.46 23.78 14.09
CA ARG A 107 5.76 23.10 14.05
C ARG A 107 6.41 23.29 12.68
N ASP A 108 7.73 23.11 12.60
CA ASP A 108 8.49 23.25 11.36
C ASP A 108 8.29 22.04 10.44
N VAL A 109 7.16 22.04 9.74
CA VAL A 109 6.74 20.99 8.81
C VAL A 109 6.24 21.63 7.52
N ARG A 110 6.33 20.89 6.41
CA ARG A 110 5.85 21.35 5.10
C ARG A 110 5.03 20.26 4.43
N PRO A 111 3.92 20.58 3.74
CA PRO A 111 3.17 19.59 2.97
C PRO A 111 4.07 18.89 1.95
N PHE A 112 4.11 17.56 2.01
CA PHE A 112 5.00 16.75 1.19
C PHE A 112 4.88 17.04 -0.31
N GLN A 113 3.66 17.21 -0.82
CA GLN A 113 3.43 17.52 -2.24
C GLN A 113 4.07 18.86 -2.64
N THR A 114 4.04 19.87 -1.77
CA THR A 114 4.71 21.16 -2.02
C THR A 114 6.23 21.00 -1.96
N VAL A 115 6.74 20.18 -1.04
CA VAL A 115 8.17 19.85 -0.97
C VAL A 115 8.65 19.15 -2.24
N LEU A 116 7.85 18.23 -2.81
CA LEU A 116 8.18 17.57 -4.08
C LEU A 116 8.26 18.54 -5.25
N LEU A 117 7.33 19.51 -5.35
CA LEU A 117 7.35 20.53 -6.39
C LEU A 117 8.58 21.44 -6.26
N ASP A 118 8.91 21.88 -5.04
CA ASP A 118 10.10 22.68 -4.74
C ASP A 118 11.38 21.91 -5.07
N LEU A 119 11.49 20.65 -4.63
CA LEU A 119 12.64 19.79 -4.93
C LEU A 119 12.80 19.56 -6.43
N GLY A 120 11.71 19.25 -7.13
CA GLY A 120 11.71 19.05 -8.57
C GLY A 120 12.16 20.29 -9.34
N ALA A 121 11.73 21.47 -8.92
CA ALA A 121 12.18 22.74 -9.50
C ALA A 121 13.67 23.01 -9.24
N ARG A 122 14.17 22.78 -8.02
CA ARG A 122 15.59 22.95 -7.67
C ARG A 122 16.51 21.99 -8.43
N LEU A 123 16.02 20.79 -8.73
CA LEU A 123 16.72 19.78 -9.52
C LEU A 123 16.58 20.01 -11.03
N GLY A 124 15.75 20.96 -11.47
CA GLY A 124 15.51 21.21 -12.89
C GLY A 124 14.78 20.06 -13.61
N LEU A 125 13.93 19.30 -12.89
CA LEU A 125 13.28 18.13 -13.48
C LEU A 125 12.29 18.52 -14.59
N PRO A 126 12.18 17.71 -15.67
CA PRO A 126 11.21 17.92 -16.71
C PRO A 126 9.79 18.07 -16.17
N GLY A 127 9.07 19.10 -16.63
CA GLY A 127 7.71 19.40 -16.17
C GLY A 127 7.60 20.11 -14.82
N MET A 128 8.72 20.33 -14.11
CA MET A 128 8.76 21.05 -12.83
C MET A 128 9.34 22.47 -12.95
N THR A 129 9.96 22.79 -14.09
CA THR A 129 10.47 24.13 -14.42
C THR A 129 9.88 24.70 -15.72
N THR A 130 9.93 26.02 -15.87
CA THR A 130 9.70 26.72 -17.14
C THR A 130 10.94 26.64 -18.04
N ALA A 131 10.84 27.10 -19.29
CA ALA A 131 11.99 27.16 -20.20
C ALA A 131 13.13 28.05 -19.67
N GLU A 132 12.78 29.05 -18.84
CA GLU A 132 13.71 29.96 -18.17
C GLU A 132 14.27 29.39 -16.86
N GLY A 133 13.94 28.14 -16.52
CA GLY A 133 14.42 27.46 -15.31
C GLY A 133 13.71 27.87 -14.01
N LYS A 134 12.61 28.61 -14.08
CA LYS A 134 11.81 28.98 -12.88
C LYS A 134 10.91 27.83 -12.44
N PRO A 135 10.52 27.74 -11.16
CA PRO A 135 9.52 26.76 -10.73
C PRO A 135 8.23 26.90 -11.55
N ARG A 136 7.70 25.78 -12.05
CA ARG A 136 6.46 25.78 -12.85
C ARG A 136 5.22 26.06 -12.00
N TYR A 137 5.23 25.67 -10.73
CA TYR A 137 4.14 25.85 -9.78
C TYR A 137 4.63 26.64 -8.55
N PRO A 138 4.94 27.94 -8.69
CA PRO A 138 5.48 28.75 -7.60
C PRO A 138 4.52 28.89 -6.40
N GLY A 139 3.21 28.66 -6.57
CA GLY A 139 2.23 28.62 -5.47
C GLY A 139 2.14 27.27 -4.76
N GLY A 140 3.05 26.33 -5.03
CA GLY A 140 3.06 25.01 -4.41
C GLY A 140 1.91 24.13 -4.89
N TYR A 141 1.39 23.26 -4.01
CA TYR A 141 0.42 22.25 -4.44
C TYR A 141 -0.95 22.82 -4.85
N GLN A 142 -1.38 23.96 -4.30
CA GLN A 142 -2.61 24.63 -4.74
C GLN A 142 -2.54 25.04 -6.22
N ASP A 143 -1.42 25.63 -6.59
CA ASP A 143 -1.12 26.04 -7.96
C ASP A 143 -1.07 24.82 -8.88
N TYR A 144 -0.41 23.74 -8.44
CA TYR A 144 -0.43 22.46 -9.16
C TYR A 144 -1.85 21.92 -9.36
N ILE A 145 -2.70 21.91 -8.33
CA ILE A 145 -4.08 21.39 -8.43
C ILE A 145 -4.86 22.15 -9.53
N VAL A 146 -4.70 23.46 -9.63
CA VAL A 146 -5.42 24.30 -10.59
C VAL A 146 -4.85 24.17 -12.01
N ASN A 147 -3.52 24.30 -12.12
CA ASN A 147 -2.84 24.57 -13.39
C ASN A 147 -2.20 23.33 -14.03
N HIS A 148 -2.00 22.25 -13.28
CA HIS A 148 -1.52 21.01 -13.90
C HIS A 148 -2.60 20.40 -14.80
N GLU A 149 -2.17 19.94 -15.97
CA GLU A 149 -2.99 19.17 -16.89
C GLU A 149 -2.29 17.84 -17.17
N ARG A 150 -2.94 16.72 -16.85
CA ARG A 150 -2.45 15.38 -17.15
C ARG A 150 -2.60 15.05 -18.64
N ALA A 151 -3.63 15.62 -19.25
CA ALA A 151 -3.88 15.65 -20.69
C ALA A 151 -4.54 17.01 -21.03
N PRO A 152 -4.54 17.45 -22.30
CA PRO A 152 -5.11 18.75 -22.65
C PRO A 152 -6.56 18.93 -22.15
N GLY A 153 -6.78 19.90 -21.27
CA GLY A 153 -8.07 20.18 -20.63
C GLY A 153 -8.41 19.32 -19.40
N ILE A 154 -7.57 18.35 -19.02
CA ILE A 154 -7.86 17.41 -17.92
C ILE A 154 -6.86 17.66 -16.79
N GLY A 155 -7.35 18.28 -15.70
CA GLY A 155 -6.57 18.55 -14.49
C GLY A 155 -6.81 17.51 -13.37
N PRO A 156 -6.17 17.71 -12.21
CA PRO A 156 -6.39 16.92 -11.00
C PRO A 156 -7.84 16.93 -10.50
N LEU A 157 -8.59 18.00 -10.72
CA LEU A 157 -9.99 18.16 -10.34
C LEU A 157 -10.85 18.32 -11.59
N ALA A 158 -12.01 17.66 -11.63
CA ALA A 158 -12.95 17.65 -12.73
C ALA A 158 -14.00 18.77 -12.63
N GLY A 159 -14.35 19.23 -11.44
CA GLY A 159 -15.34 20.29 -11.24
C GLY A 159 -14.82 21.68 -11.59
N TYR A 160 -15.73 22.55 -12.04
CA TYR A 160 -15.48 23.98 -12.28
C TYR A 160 -14.29 24.27 -13.21
N ARG A 161 -14.19 23.54 -14.32
CA ARG A 161 -13.21 23.75 -15.38
C ARG A 161 -13.64 24.85 -16.35
N GLY A 162 -12.74 25.24 -17.26
CA GLY A 162 -12.94 26.38 -18.15
C GLY A 162 -12.62 27.69 -17.43
N VAL A 163 -12.17 28.72 -18.15
CA VAL A 163 -11.68 29.98 -17.55
C VAL A 163 -12.73 30.66 -16.66
N ASP A 164 -14.02 30.45 -16.94
CA ASP A 164 -15.15 30.97 -16.17
C ASP A 164 -15.71 29.99 -15.11
N GLY A 165 -15.19 28.77 -15.06
CA GLY A 165 -15.61 27.71 -14.15
C GLY A 165 -16.95 27.05 -14.49
N THR A 166 -17.45 27.20 -15.71
CA THR A 166 -18.76 26.66 -16.13
C THR A 166 -18.72 25.22 -16.64
N LEU A 167 -17.52 24.71 -16.95
CA LEU A 167 -17.33 23.36 -17.49
C LEU A 167 -17.01 22.35 -16.39
N SER A 168 -17.06 21.07 -16.74
CA SER A 168 -16.63 19.97 -15.88
C SER A 168 -16.01 18.85 -16.71
N GLY A 169 -15.15 18.06 -16.08
CA GLY A 169 -14.35 17.01 -16.74
C GLY A 169 -13.22 17.59 -17.56
N LYS A 170 -13.54 18.16 -18.73
CA LYS A 170 -12.57 18.71 -19.67
C LYS A 170 -12.76 20.22 -19.87
N GLY A 171 -11.69 20.99 -19.65
CA GLY A 171 -11.63 22.43 -19.87
C GLY A 171 -10.32 23.03 -19.38
N ALA A 172 -10.01 24.24 -19.87
CA ALA A 172 -8.83 24.99 -19.44
C ALA A 172 -8.79 25.20 -17.91
N PRO A 173 -7.61 25.39 -17.31
CA PRO A 173 -7.48 25.77 -15.90
C PRO A 173 -8.36 26.98 -15.55
N ASN A 174 -9.04 26.89 -14.41
CA ASN A 174 -9.87 27.95 -13.85
C ASN A 174 -9.13 28.59 -12.66
N PRO A 175 -8.75 29.88 -12.70
CA PRO A 175 -8.07 30.52 -11.58
C PRO A 175 -8.88 30.51 -10.27
N ASP A 176 -10.21 30.46 -10.36
CA ASP A 176 -11.12 30.41 -9.22
C ASP A 176 -11.52 28.98 -8.82
N GLN A 177 -10.92 27.92 -9.40
CA GLN A 177 -11.38 26.53 -9.22
C GLN A 177 -11.50 26.16 -7.74
N LEU A 178 -10.43 26.36 -6.96
CA LEU A 178 -10.43 26.01 -5.53
C LEU A 178 -11.47 26.80 -4.74
N LYS A 179 -11.69 28.08 -5.08
CA LYS A 179 -12.73 28.91 -4.47
C LYS A 179 -14.12 28.35 -4.75
N ARG A 180 -14.40 27.93 -5.98
CA ARG A 180 -15.68 27.28 -6.34
C ARG A 180 -15.91 25.99 -5.56
N TYR A 181 -14.87 25.17 -5.38
CA TYR A 181 -14.97 24.00 -4.53
C TYR A 181 -15.29 24.37 -3.08
N ILE A 182 -14.61 25.38 -2.50
CA ILE A 182 -14.89 25.85 -1.12
C ILE A 182 -16.35 26.31 -0.99
N GLU A 183 -16.82 27.14 -1.94
CA GLU A 183 -18.21 27.62 -1.98
C GLU A 183 -19.22 26.45 -2.06
N ASN A 184 -18.83 25.34 -2.69
CA ASN A 184 -19.61 24.11 -2.78
C ASN A 184 -19.26 23.06 -1.70
N GLY A 185 -18.75 23.49 -0.55
CA GLY A 185 -18.49 22.58 0.58
C GLY A 185 -17.33 21.61 0.37
N CYS A 186 -16.31 22.02 -0.39
CA CYS A 186 -15.13 21.24 -0.77
C CYS A 186 -15.41 20.02 -1.66
N HIS A 187 -16.59 19.94 -2.28
CA HIS A 187 -17.04 18.79 -3.05
C HIS A 187 -17.48 19.18 -4.46
N PHE A 188 -17.40 18.25 -5.40
CA PHE A 188 -18.02 18.36 -6.71
C PHE A 188 -18.64 17.01 -7.07
N PHE A 189 -19.83 17.06 -7.66
CA PHE A 189 -20.53 15.90 -8.18
C PHE A 189 -21.25 16.27 -9.46
N HIS A 190 -21.19 15.39 -10.45
CA HIS A 190 -21.95 15.49 -11.68
C HIS A 190 -23.01 14.39 -11.71
N GLU A 191 -24.28 14.75 -11.57
CA GLU A 191 -25.41 13.83 -11.72
C GLU A 191 -25.53 13.40 -13.18
N LEU A 192 -25.42 12.09 -13.44
CA LEU A 192 -25.67 11.52 -14.76
C LEU A 192 -27.16 11.66 -15.12
N ALA A 193 -27.43 11.94 -16.39
CA ALA A 193 -28.80 11.96 -16.90
C ALA A 193 -29.47 10.58 -16.74
N PRO A 194 -30.81 10.49 -16.61
CA PRO A 194 -31.50 9.22 -16.39
C PRO A 194 -31.16 8.13 -17.41
N ASP A 195 -30.94 8.52 -18.67
CA ASP A 195 -30.57 7.62 -19.77
C ASP A 195 -29.09 7.19 -19.75
N GLN A 196 -28.25 7.77 -18.87
CA GLN A 196 -26.81 7.45 -18.74
C GLN A 196 -26.49 6.49 -17.58
N LYS A 197 -27.47 6.19 -16.71
CA LYS A 197 -27.22 5.48 -15.44
C LYS A 197 -26.96 3.98 -15.58
N TYR A 198 -27.52 3.35 -16.62
CA TYR A 198 -27.52 1.90 -16.79
C TYR A 198 -26.74 1.45 -18.03
N PHE A 199 -26.27 0.20 -18.00
CA PHE A 199 -25.53 -0.44 -19.11
C PHE A 199 -24.37 0.41 -19.64
N LYS A 200 -23.66 1.13 -18.75
CA LYS A 200 -22.57 2.09 -19.06
C LYS A 200 -21.53 1.58 -20.07
N HIS A 201 -21.26 0.28 -20.08
CA HIS A 201 -20.31 -0.36 -20.99
C HIS A 201 -20.75 -0.38 -22.47
N VAL A 202 -22.05 -0.25 -22.78
CA VAL A 202 -22.61 -0.23 -24.16
C VAL A 202 -23.60 0.91 -24.40
N ASN A 203 -23.88 1.72 -23.39
CA ASN A 203 -24.81 2.83 -23.46
C ASN A 203 -24.19 4.02 -24.20
N LYS A 204 -24.69 4.33 -25.40
CA LYS A 204 -24.15 5.41 -26.24
C LYS A 204 -24.17 6.78 -25.54
N SER A 205 -25.26 7.11 -24.84
CA SER A 205 -25.40 8.39 -24.12
C SER A 205 -24.32 8.52 -23.04
N TYR A 206 -24.11 7.47 -22.25
CA TYR A 206 -23.05 7.44 -21.25
C TYR A 206 -21.66 7.48 -21.88
N LEU A 207 -21.40 6.71 -22.94
CA LEU A 207 -20.08 6.62 -23.57
C LEU A 207 -19.68 7.94 -24.24
N ASP A 208 -20.64 8.66 -24.83
CA ASP A 208 -20.43 10.02 -25.35
C ASP A 208 -20.13 11.01 -24.23
N PHE A 209 -20.92 10.99 -23.15
CA PHE A 209 -20.66 11.77 -21.96
C PHE A 209 -19.26 11.48 -21.40
N ALA A 210 -18.92 10.21 -21.16
CA ALA A 210 -17.66 9.79 -20.57
C ALA A 210 -16.45 10.21 -21.42
N THR A 211 -16.59 10.21 -22.75
CA THR A 211 -15.56 10.71 -23.66
C THR A 211 -15.42 12.23 -23.58
N GLY A 212 -16.55 12.97 -23.61
CA GLY A 212 -16.55 14.43 -23.50
C GLY A 212 -16.03 14.93 -22.15
N PHE A 213 -16.36 14.21 -21.08
CA PHE A 213 -15.90 14.47 -19.71
C PHE A 213 -14.43 14.08 -19.49
N GLY A 214 -13.84 13.24 -20.36
CA GLY A 214 -12.44 12.83 -20.28
C GLY A 214 -12.18 11.58 -19.43
N LEU A 215 -13.19 10.75 -19.17
CA LEU A 215 -13.06 9.46 -18.47
C LEU A 215 -12.51 8.34 -19.38
N ILE A 216 -12.83 8.38 -20.66
CA ILE A 216 -12.40 7.41 -21.68
C ILE A 216 -11.96 8.13 -22.96
N GLY A 217 -11.11 7.49 -23.77
CA GLY A 217 -10.56 8.11 -24.99
C GLY A 217 -11.50 8.16 -26.19
N ALA A 218 -12.50 7.27 -26.25
CA ALA A 218 -13.46 7.18 -27.35
C ALA A 218 -14.76 6.53 -26.87
N PRO A 219 -15.92 6.82 -27.49
CA PRO A 219 -17.23 6.32 -27.07
C PRO A 219 -17.47 4.90 -27.60
N ASN A 220 -16.45 4.04 -27.53
CA ASN A 220 -16.52 2.65 -27.96
C ASN A 220 -17.16 1.80 -26.88
N ALA A 221 -17.91 0.78 -27.30
CA ALA A 221 -18.40 -0.23 -26.38
C ALA A 221 -17.23 -0.91 -25.63
N ILE A 222 -17.35 -1.02 -24.32
CA ILE A 222 -16.43 -1.76 -23.44
C ILE A 222 -16.99 -3.18 -23.33
N ILE A 223 -16.57 -4.05 -24.24
CA ILE A 223 -17.05 -5.42 -24.29
C ILE A 223 -16.33 -6.25 -23.24
N HIS A 224 -17.09 -6.92 -22.36
CA HIS A 224 -16.54 -7.91 -21.44
C HIS A 224 -15.97 -9.08 -22.24
N GLN A 225 -14.68 -9.33 -22.07
CA GLN A 225 -13.99 -10.42 -22.76
C GLN A 225 -13.93 -11.64 -21.83
N ILE A 226 -14.55 -12.75 -22.25
CA ILE A 226 -14.35 -14.06 -21.61
C ILE A 226 -12.96 -14.60 -21.97
N TYR A 227 -12.51 -14.34 -23.21
CA TYR A 227 -11.19 -14.70 -23.71
C TYR A 227 -10.28 -13.47 -23.73
N CYS A 228 -9.23 -13.47 -22.92
CA CYS A 228 -8.28 -12.38 -22.78
C CYS A 228 -7.12 -12.53 -23.77
N GLU A 229 -7.27 -11.90 -24.94
CA GLU A 229 -6.25 -11.90 -26.00
C GLU A 229 -4.85 -11.44 -25.52
N PRO A 230 -4.72 -10.43 -24.64
CA PRO A 230 -3.42 -10.10 -24.06
C PRO A 230 -2.74 -11.25 -23.32
N LEU A 231 -3.48 -12.02 -22.50
CA LEU A 231 -2.91 -13.16 -21.78
C LEU A 231 -2.50 -14.28 -22.74
N GLN A 232 -3.32 -14.55 -23.77
CA GLN A 232 -2.96 -15.53 -24.79
C GLN A 232 -1.63 -15.20 -25.46
N LYS A 233 -1.36 -13.92 -25.75
CA LYS A 233 -0.09 -13.50 -26.37
C LYS A 233 1.11 -13.80 -25.48
N PHE A 234 0.99 -13.59 -24.16
CA PHE A 234 2.04 -13.95 -23.21
C PHE A 234 2.24 -15.47 -23.14
N LYS A 235 1.16 -16.25 -23.14
CA LYS A 235 1.20 -17.72 -23.15
C LYS A 235 1.87 -18.26 -24.43
N LEU A 236 1.44 -17.80 -25.60
CA LEU A 236 2.03 -18.15 -26.90
C LEU A 236 3.51 -17.77 -26.98
N ALA A 237 3.89 -16.61 -26.45
CA ALA A 237 5.29 -16.21 -26.37
C ALA A 237 6.11 -17.16 -25.50
N ALA A 238 5.55 -17.69 -24.40
CA ALA A 238 6.22 -18.71 -23.60
C ALA A 238 6.30 -20.08 -24.29
N GLU A 239 5.36 -20.40 -25.19
CA GLU A 239 5.29 -21.64 -25.97
C GLU A 239 6.21 -21.66 -27.21
N GLY A 240 6.91 -20.57 -27.53
CA GLY A 240 7.80 -20.52 -28.71
C GLY A 240 7.30 -19.64 -29.86
N HIS A 241 6.15 -18.97 -29.73
CA HIS A 241 5.55 -18.22 -30.83
C HIS A 241 5.85 -16.72 -30.77
N GLY A 242 6.25 -16.15 -31.91
CA GLY A 242 6.51 -14.71 -32.06
C GLY A 242 7.96 -14.30 -31.81
N ALA A 243 8.32 -13.08 -32.21
CA ALA A 243 9.70 -12.59 -32.20
C ALA A 243 10.27 -12.33 -30.80
N VAL A 244 9.41 -12.10 -29.80
CA VAL A 244 9.80 -11.85 -28.42
C VAL A 244 9.39 -13.05 -27.58
N GLN A 245 10.37 -13.63 -26.89
CA GLN A 245 10.23 -14.84 -26.09
C GLN A 245 10.70 -14.53 -24.67
N PRO A 246 10.00 -15.00 -23.63
CA PRO A 246 10.47 -14.85 -22.26
C PRO A 246 11.69 -15.75 -21.99
N PRO A 247 12.48 -15.45 -20.94
CA PRO A 247 13.56 -16.33 -20.51
C PRO A 247 13.06 -17.75 -20.24
N GLU A 248 13.89 -18.76 -20.52
CA GLU A 248 13.55 -20.18 -20.36
C GLU A 248 13.01 -20.48 -18.95
N THR A 249 13.65 -19.90 -17.93
CA THR A 249 13.28 -20.05 -16.50
C THR A 249 11.88 -19.56 -16.15
N HIS A 250 11.26 -18.73 -17.01
CA HIS A 250 9.94 -18.14 -16.78
C HIS A 250 8.83 -18.79 -17.64
N ARG A 251 9.19 -19.54 -18.69
CA ARG A 251 8.22 -20.08 -19.65
C ARG A 251 7.12 -20.90 -18.99
N LYS A 252 7.49 -21.86 -18.14
CA LYS A 252 6.53 -22.73 -17.43
C LYS A 252 5.50 -21.91 -16.64
N ARG A 253 5.96 -20.94 -15.85
CA ARG A 253 5.08 -20.10 -15.02
C ARG A 253 4.13 -19.25 -15.85
N LEU A 254 4.58 -18.76 -17.01
CA LEU A 254 3.72 -18.01 -17.93
C LEU A 254 2.66 -18.93 -18.54
N ILE A 255 3.03 -20.13 -18.97
CA ILE A 255 2.09 -21.10 -19.56
C ILE A 255 0.98 -21.48 -18.57
N GLU A 256 1.34 -21.67 -17.31
CA GLU A 256 0.41 -22.07 -16.23
C GLU A 256 -0.51 -20.92 -15.80
N ALA A 257 -0.01 -19.68 -15.72
CA ALA A 257 -0.74 -18.56 -15.13
C ALA A 257 -1.44 -17.62 -16.11
N PHE A 258 -0.99 -17.53 -17.37
CA PHE A 258 -1.53 -16.60 -18.37
C PHE A 258 -2.57 -17.29 -19.25
N ASP A 259 -3.47 -18.05 -18.62
CA ASP A 259 -4.58 -18.67 -19.36
C ASP A 259 -5.53 -17.58 -19.89
N PRO A 260 -5.93 -17.62 -21.17
CA PRO A 260 -6.82 -16.61 -21.72
C PRO A 260 -8.25 -16.71 -21.20
N VAL A 261 -8.64 -17.81 -20.55
CA VAL A 261 -9.95 -17.94 -19.91
C VAL A 261 -9.79 -18.15 -18.41
N PRO A 262 -10.83 -17.87 -17.59
CA PRO A 262 -10.78 -18.17 -16.17
C PRO A 262 -10.45 -19.65 -15.93
N ASN A 263 -9.34 -19.90 -15.24
CA ASN A 263 -8.88 -21.22 -14.87
C ASN A 263 -8.56 -21.24 -13.36
N TRP A 264 -8.64 -22.43 -12.76
CA TRP A 264 -8.25 -22.64 -11.37
C TRP A 264 -6.81 -23.12 -11.30
N TYR A 265 -6.04 -22.54 -10.39
CA TYR A 265 -4.75 -23.04 -9.93
C TYR A 265 -4.63 -22.80 -8.42
N PRO A 266 -3.94 -23.68 -7.67
CA PRO A 266 -3.71 -23.50 -6.24
C PRO A 266 -2.70 -22.37 -5.96
N PRO A 267 -2.66 -21.81 -4.73
CA PRO A 267 -1.64 -20.83 -4.35
C PRO A 267 -0.22 -21.39 -4.42
N PHE A 268 0.68 -20.66 -5.10
CA PHE A 268 2.04 -21.14 -5.40
C PHE A 268 2.88 -21.48 -4.16
N GLU A 269 2.77 -20.70 -3.07
CA GLU A 269 3.51 -20.99 -1.84
C GLU A 269 3.05 -22.30 -1.20
N GLY A 270 1.73 -22.53 -1.20
CA GLY A 270 1.11 -23.73 -0.65
C GLY A 270 1.55 -25.01 -1.36
N GLU A 271 1.73 -24.97 -2.68
CA GLU A 271 2.22 -26.12 -3.46
C GLU A 271 3.69 -26.48 -3.17
N MET A 272 4.43 -25.59 -2.51
CA MET A 272 5.86 -25.73 -2.27
C MET A 272 6.21 -26.04 -0.81
N ILE A 273 5.20 -26.28 0.03
CA ILE A 273 5.36 -26.59 1.46
C ILE A 273 4.57 -27.83 1.84
N ASP A 274 4.93 -28.45 2.96
CA ASP A 274 4.23 -29.61 3.49
C ASP A 274 2.91 -29.17 4.16
N GLU A 275 1.79 -29.61 3.59
CA GLU A 275 0.46 -29.29 4.10
C GLU A 275 0.14 -29.94 5.44
N ASP A 276 0.75 -31.09 5.76
CA ASP A 276 0.60 -31.75 7.05
C ASP A 276 1.44 -31.04 8.12
N GLU A 277 2.60 -30.48 7.73
CA GLU A 277 3.40 -29.64 8.64
C GLU A 277 2.71 -28.29 8.92
N PHE A 278 2.10 -27.66 7.92
CA PHE A 278 1.40 -26.38 8.01
C PHE A 278 -0.10 -26.49 7.66
N PRO A 279 -0.91 -27.14 8.52
CA PRO A 279 -2.28 -27.55 8.19
C PRO A 279 -3.32 -26.44 8.30
N MET A 280 -2.95 -25.22 8.73
CA MET A 280 -3.90 -24.12 8.94
C MET A 280 -3.56 -22.93 8.04
N HIS A 281 -4.57 -22.10 7.75
CA HIS A 281 -4.39 -20.80 7.10
C HIS A 281 -4.33 -19.67 8.13
N ALA A 282 -3.58 -18.61 7.84
CA ALA A 282 -3.53 -17.41 8.68
C ALA A 282 -3.81 -16.16 7.85
N VAL A 283 -4.81 -15.38 8.26
CA VAL A 283 -5.23 -14.18 7.53
C VAL A 283 -5.27 -12.95 8.43
N THR A 284 -5.14 -11.76 7.83
CA THR A 284 -5.36 -10.51 8.55
C THR A 284 -6.63 -9.80 8.08
N GLN A 285 -7.22 -9.01 8.97
CA GLN A 285 -8.28 -8.07 8.63
C GLN A 285 -7.88 -6.66 9.05
N ARG A 286 -8.44 -5.62 8.41
CA ARG A 286 -8.18 -4.23 8.82
C ARG A 286 -9.22 -3.82 9.86
N PRO A 287 -8.81 -3.21 10.99
CA PRO A 287 -9.78 -2.67 11.93
C PRO A 287 -10.65 -1.59 11.28
N MET A 288 -11.97 -1.74 11.35
CA MET A 288 -12.91 -0.80 10.72
C MET A 288 -12.76 0.64 11.24
N ALA A 289 -12.33 0.80 12.49
CA ALA A 289 -12.12 2.11 13.12
C ALA A 289 -10.75 2.75 12.80
N MET A 290 -9.87 2.07 12.04
CA MET A 290 -8.52 2.55 11.74
C MET A 290 -8.28 2.62 10.24
N TYR A 291 -7.68 3.72 9.78
CA TYR A 291 -7.15 3.79 8.43
C TYR A 291 -5.74 3.20 8.39
N HIS A 292 -5.63 1.92 8.01
CA HIS A 292 -4.36 1.18 8.02
C HIS A 292 -3.60 1.34 9.37
N ALA A 293 -2.28 1.47 9.33
CA ALA A 293 -1.43 1.77 10.48
C ALA A 293 -1.59 3.19 11.02
N TRP A 294 -2.21 4.08 10.24
CA TRP A 294 -2.39 5.50 10.53
C TRP A 294 -3.60 5.76 11.42
N GLY A 295 -4.19 4.73 12.03
CA GLY A 295 -5.08 4.93 13.17
C GLY A 295 -4.31 5.00 14.49
N SER A 296 -3.09 4.44 14.55
CA SER A 296 -2.41 4.17 15.82
C SER A 296 -1.97 5.43 16.55
N GLN A 297 -1.73 6.56 15.88
CA GLN A 297 -1.43 7.82 16.55
C GLN A 297 -2.61 8.36 17.38
N ASN A 298 -3.85 7.93 17.09
CA ASN A 298 -5.03 8.40 17.80
C ASN A 298 -5.17 7.70 19.16
N GLN A 299 -5.11 8.49 20.24
CA GLN A 299 -5.18 7.97 21.60
C GLN A 299 -6.51 7.29 21.93
N TRP A 300 -7.63 7.73 21.35
CA TRP A 300 -8.94 7.10 21.56
C TRP A 300 -9.02 5.75 20.85
N LEU A 301 -8.53 5.65 19.61
CA LEU A 301 -8.49 4.36 18.90
C LEU A 301 -7.61 3.34 19.63
N ARG A 302 -6.51 3.78 20.24
CA ARG A 302 -5.67 2.93 21.10
C ARG A 302 -6.36 2.43 22.37
N GLN A 303 -7.37 3.14 22.90
CA GLN A 303 -8.16 2.63 24.02
C GLN A 303 -9.08 1.48 23.60
N ILE A 304 -9.51 1.47 22.33
CA ILE A 304 -10.32 0.38 21.76
C ILE A 304 -9.42 -0.81 21.37
N LEU A 305 -8.27 -0.53 20.74
CA LEU A 305 -7.37 -1.52 20.15
C LEU A 305 -5.94 -1.37 20.68
N GLY A 306 -5.77 -1.45 22.01
CA GLY A 306 -4.46 -1.32 22.65
C GLY A 306 -3.51 -2.49 22.37
N ARG A 307 -4.03 -3.62 21.88
CA ARG A 307 -3.31 -4.78 21.33
C ARG A 307 -4.28 -5.60 20.47
N ASN A 308 -3.75 -6.51 19.65
CA ASN A 308 -4.53 -7.49 18.89
C ASN A 308 -4.46 -8.88 19.53
N TRP A 309 -5.39 -9.75 19.12
CA TRP A 309 -5.49 -11.14 19.53
C TRP A 309 -5.38 -12.04 18.29
N LEU A 310 -4.92 -13.28 18.47
CA LEU A 310 -5.09 -14.32 17.46
C LEU A 310 -6.44 -15.00 17.69
N TYR A 311 -7.37 -14.81 16.76
CA TYR A 311 -8.69 -15.42 16.84
C TYR A 311 -8.64 -16.86 16.32
N ILE A 312 -9.14 -17.79 17.12
CA ILE A 312 -9.10 -19.24 16.86
C ILE A 312 -10.50 -19.81 17.03
N ALA A 313 -10.90 -20.73 16.15
CA ALA A 313 -12.15 -21.45 16.29
C ALA A 313 -12.18 -22.28 17.58
N HIS A 314 -13.32 -22.32 18.28
CA HIS A 314 -13.48 -23.11 19.51
C HIS A 314 -13.12 -24.59 19.32
N GLN A 315 -13.51 -25.18 18.19
CA GLN A 315 -13.23 -26.58 17.87
C GLN A 315 -11.73 -26.86 17.80
N ARG A 316 -11.00 -26.03 17.04
CA ARG A 316 -9.54 -26.14 16.88
C ARG A 316 -8.81 -25.90 18.19
N ALA A 317 -9.27 -24.93 18.98
CA ALA A 317 -8.69 -24.66 20.28
C ALA A 317 -8.88 -25.83 21.25
N ALA A 318 -10.07 -26.46 21.24
CA ALA A 318 -10.35 -27.64 22.07
C ALA A 318 -9.43 -28.82 21.73
N SER A 319 -9.19 -29.10 20.44
CA SER A 319 -8.29 -30.20 20.01
C SER A 319 -6.82 -29.96 20.41
N LEU A 320 -6.42 -28.70 20.58
CA LEU A 320 -5.05 -28.31 20.98
C LEU A 320 -4.93 -27.94 22.47
N GLY A 321 -6.01 -28.04 23.25
CA GLY A 321 -6.01 -27.65 24.66
C GLY A 321 -5.73 -26.16 24.91
N ILE A 322 -6.10 -25.29 23.97
CA ILE A 322 -5.93 -23.83 24.01
C ILE A 322 -7.18 -23.18 24.61
N LYS A 323 -6.99 -22.23 25.53
CA LYS A 323 -8.05 -21.42 26.15
C LYS A 323 -7.86 -19.94 25.83
N ASP A 324 -8.90 -19.15 26.10
CA ASP A 324 -8.82 -17.69 26.04
C ASP A 324 -7.65 -17.16 26.89
N GLY A 325 -6.82 -16.32 26.28
CA GLY A 325 -5.67 -15.70 26.95
C GLY A 325 -4.40 -16.55 26.96
N ASP A 326 -4.47 -17.84 26.60
CA ASP A 326 -3.30 -18.69 26.44
C ASP A 326 -2.36 -18.10 25.38
N TRP A 327 -1.07 -18.25 25.60
CA TRP A 327 -0.07 -17.97 24.58
C TRP A 327 0.04 -19.14 23.62
N VAL A 328 0.15 -18.82 22.35
CA VAL A 328 0.29 -19.78 21.26
C VAL A 328 1.47 -19.38 20.38
N THR A 329 2.09 -20.39 19.80
CA THR A 329 3.14 -20.26 18.80
C THR A 329 2.52 -20.55 17.45
N LEU A 330 2.72 -19.63 16.50
CA LEU A 330 2.29 -19.77 15.12
C LEU A 330 3.54 -19.81 14.24
N THR A 331 3.72 -20.87 13.47
CA THR A 331 4.93 -21.11 12.66
C THR A 331 4.54 -21.29 11.20
N SER A 332 5.18 -20.58 10.28
CA SER A 332 5.14 -20.86 8.84
C SER A 332 6.48 -21.45 8.39
N HIS A 333 6.60 -21.83 7.12
CA HIS A 333 7.88 -22.23 6.54
C HIS A 333 8.97 -21.14 6.61
N HIS A 334 8.58 -19.87 6.80
CA HIS A 334 9.47 -18.72 6.81
C HIS A 334 9.86 -18.26 8.21
N GLY A 335 8.93 -18.29 9.16
CA GLY A 335 9.15 -17.71 10.47
C GLY A 335 8.18 -18.17 11.53
N GLN A 336 8.34 -17.60 12.72
CA GLN A 336 7.53 -17.93 13.88
C GLN A 336 7.14 -16.66 14.65
N ILE A 337 5.93 -16.65 15.19
CA ILE A 337 5.45 -15.64 16.12
C ILE A 337 4.88 -16.29 17.37
N ARG A 338 4.83 -15.51 18.45
CA ARG A 338 4.08 -15.82 19.67
C ARG A 338 3.00 -14.77 19.88
N ALA A 339 1.78 -15.22 20.12
CA ALA A 339 0.60 -14.36 20.25
C ALA A 339 -0.36 -14.88 21.34
N GLN A 340 -1.24 -14.02 21.84
CA GLN A 340 -2.31 -14.45 22.75
C GLN A 340 -3.56 -14.88 21.97
N ALA A 341 -4.10 -16.05 22.32
CA ALA A 341 -5.29 -16.61 21.73
C ALA A 341 -6.58 -15.97 22.25
N LYS A 342 -7.56 -15.81 21.37
CA LYS A 342 -8.95 -15.50 21.69
C LYS A 342 -9.87 -16.43 20.90
N LEU A 343 -10.77 -17.11 21.57
CA LEU A 343 -11.67 -18.08 20.96
C LEU A 343 -12.89 -17.36 20.36
N MET A 344 -13.34 -17.83 19.20
CA MET A 344 -14.45 -17.23 18.47
C MET A 344 -15.20 -18.28 17.63
N ASN A 345 -16.54 -18.20 17.58
CA ASN A 345 -17.37 -19.10 16.78
C ASN A 345 -17.36 -18.80 15.28
N GLY A 346 -17.23 -17.52 14.90
CA GLY A 346 -17.24 -17.07 13.50
C GLY A 346 -15.91 -17.27 12.76
N VAL A 347 -15.14 -18.29 13.11
CA VAL A 347 -13.83 -18.60 12.51
C VAL A 347 -13.89 -20.02 11.96
N ASN A 348 -13.46 -20.20 10.71
CA ASN A 348 -13.28 -21.53 10.14
C ASN A 348 -12.27 -22.34 10.99
N PRO A 349 -12.54 -23.62 11.33
CA PRO A 349 -11.66 -24.44 12.17
C PRO A 349 -10.22 -24.61 11.69
N ASP A 350 -9.96 -24.39 10.39
CA ASP A 350 -8.66 -24.53 9.75
C ASP A 350 -8.03 -23.16 9.45
N THR A 351 -8.57 -22.09 10.02
CA THR A 351 -8.08 -20.72 9.84
C THR A 351 -7.88 -20.04 11.19
N VAL A 352 -6.83 -19.23 11.31
CA VAL A 352 -6.69 -18.21 12.36
C VAL A 352 -6.65 -16.84 11.74
N TRP A 353 -7.07 -15.82 12.49
CA TRP A 353 -6.98 -14.45 11.99
C TRP A 353 -6.65 -13.42 13.07
N THR A 354 -6.15 -12.26 12.65
CA THR A 354 -5.93 -11.12 13.53
C THR A 354 -6.15 -9.78 12.83
N TRP A 355 -6.28 -8.73 13.62
CA TRP A 355 -6.25 -7.36 13.12
C TRP A 355 -4.84 -6.99 12.65
N ASN A 356 -4.72 -6.50 11.41
CA ASN A 356 -3.49 -5.95 10.85
C ASN A 356 -3.17 -4.58 11.47
N ALA A 357 -1.91 -4.19 11.33
CA ALA A 357 -1.36 -2.86 11.63
C ALA A 357 -1.30 -2.46 13.11
N ILE A 358 -1.71 -3.36 14.01
CA ILE A 358 -1.50 -3.28 15.47
C ILE A 358 -0.22 -4.07 15.80
N GLY A 359 0.48 -3.70 16.88
CA GLY A 359 1.76 -4.33 17.22
C GLY A 359 2.94 -3.47 16.80
N LYS A 360 2.98 -2.19 17.21
CA LYS A 360 4.09 -1.28 16.86
C LYS A 360 5.34 -1.61 17.66
N ARG A 361 6.50 -1.23 17.11
CA ARG A 361 7.76 -1.39 17.83
C ARG A 361 7.82 -0.45 19.05
N SER A 362 8.48 -0.89 20.10
CA SER A 362 8.71 -0.04 21.28
C SER A 362 9.60 1.17 20.89
N GLY A 363 9.18 2.38 21.29
CA GLY A 363 9.86 3.64 20.98
C GLY A 363 9.32 4.41 19.78
N THR A 364 8.30 3.91 19.08
CA THR A 364 7.71 4.55 17.89
C THR A 364 6.28 4.98 18.15
N TRP A 365 5.71 5.79 17.24
CA TRP A 365 4.31 6.25 17.29
C TRP A 365 3.89 6.90 18.62
N GLY A 366 4.83 7.48 19.36
CA GLY A 366 4.60 8.07 20.68
C GLY A 366 4.22 7.06 21.78
N LEU A 367 4.52 5.77 21.61
CA LEU A 367 4.25 4.74 22.61
C LEU A 367 5.16 4.88 23.83
N LYS A 368 4.57 4.73 25.02
CA LYS A 368 5.35 4.55 26.25
C LYS A 368 6.09 3.21 26.21
N LYS A 369 7.25 3.17 26.86
CA LYS A 369 7.98 1.91 27.09
C LYS A 369 7.08 0.92 27.82
N GLY A 370 7.02 -0.32 27.33
CA GLY A 370 6.19 -1.36 27.91
C GLY A 370 4.69 -1.26 27.59
N ALA A 371 4.29 -0.41 26.64
CA ALA A 371 2.90 -0.36 26.19
C ALA A 371 2.39 -1.76 25.73
N PRO A 372 1.14 -2.13 26.04
CA PRO A 372 0.55 -3.40 25.57
C PRO A 372 0.67 -3.58 24.05
N GLU A 373 0.54 -2.50 23.28
CA GLU A 373 0.64 -2.55 21.81
C GLU A 373 2.01 -3.09 21.37
N SER A 374 3.10 -2.71 22.04
CA SER A 374 4.45 -3.17 21.68
C SER A 374 4.87 -4.47 22.36
N LYS A 375 4.33 -4.76 23.54
CA LYS A 375 4.69 -5.97 24.32
C LYS A 375 3.85 -7.18 24.00
N GLN A 376 2.59 -6.98 23.62
CA GLN A 376 1.62 -8.07 23.44
C GLN A 376 0.99 -8.04 22.05
N GLY A 377 0.98 -6.88 21.37
CA GLY A 377 0.59 -6.80 19.97
C GLY A 377 1.63 -7.47 19.06
N PHE A 378 1.19 -7.90 17.88
CA PHE A 378 2.02 -8.65 16.93
C PHE A 378 1.55 -8.45 15.49
N LEU A 379 2.41 -8.77 14.53
CA LEU A 379 2.10 -8.77 13.09
C LEU A 379 2.21 -10.18 12.52
N LEU A 380 1.25 -10.60 11.68
CA LEU A 380 1.41 -11.81 10.88
C LEU A 380 2.50 -11.66 9.81
N ASN A 381 2.88 -10.43 9.46
CA ASN A 381 3.98 -10.13 8.55
C ASN A 381 5.33 -10.73 8.99
N HIS A 382 5.49 -11.20 10.23
CA HIS A 382 6.70 -11.93 10.60
C HIS A 382 6.73 -13.38 10.06
N LEU A 383 5.60 -13.89 9.58
CA LEU A 383 5.43 -15.24 9.04
C LEU A 383 5.43 -15.29 7.51
N ILE A 384 5.34 -14.16 6.83
CA ILE A 384 5.15 -14.11 5.37
C ILE A 384 6.52 -13.92 4.71
N SER A 385 6.84 -14.75 3.72
CA SER A 385 8.02 -14.56 2.89
C SER A 385 7.66 -13.69 1.68
N GLU A 386 8.51 -12.73 1.31
CA GLU A 386 8.34 -11.97 0.06
C GLU A 386 8.76 -12.75 -1.19
N LEU A 387 9.36 -13.92 -1.01
CA LEU A 387 9.81 -14.82 -2.07
C LEU A 387 9.23 -16.23 -1.84
N LEU A 388 8.81 -16.91 -2.91
CA LEU A 388 8.44 -18.33 -2.83
C LEU A 388 9.62 -19.18 -2.36
N PRO A 389 9.41 -20.39 -1.79
CA PRO A 389 10.49 -21.27 -1.37
C PRO A 389 11.50 -21.55 -2.51
N GLU A 390 12.73 -21.93 -2.14
CA GLU A 390 13.81 -22.16 -3.11
C GLU A 390 13.50 -23.35 -4.02
N ARG A 391 13.83 -23.20 -5.31
CA ARG A 391 13.72 -24.25 -6.33
C ARG A 391 15.10 -24.75 -6.74
N GLU A 392 15.13 -25.85 -7.48
CA GLU A 392 16.35 -26.35 -8.13
C GLU A 392 17.03 -25.21 -8.94
N GLY A 393 18.33 -25.00 -8.71
CA GLY A 393 19.10 -23.90 -9.31
C GLY A 393 19.12 -22.59 -8.51
N GLY A 394 18.51 -22.54 -7.31
CA GLY A 394 18.69 -21.46 -6.32
C GLY A 394 17.96 -20.15 -6.59
N TYR A 395 17.21 -20.05 -7.69
CA TYR A 395 16.39 -18.89 -7.99
C TYR A 395 15.05 -18.94 -7.23
N ARG A 396 14.64 -17.80 -6.66
CA ARG A 396 13.35 -17.64 -5.96
C ARG A 396 12.50 -16.58 -6.65
N PHE A 397 11.28 -16.96 -7.02
CA PHE A 397 10.28 -16.03 -7.51
C PHE A 397 9.74 -15.13 -6.39
N SER A 398 9.25 -13.94 -6.74
CA SER A 398 8.44 -13.14 -5.81
C SER A 398 7.19 -13.91 -5.38
N ASN A 399 6.83 -13.79 -4.10
CA ASN A 399 5.58 -14.29 -3.55
C ASN A 399 4.45 -13.32 -3.91
N SER A 400 4.04 -13.39 -5.18
CA SER A 400 3.09 -12.48 -5.79
C SER A 400 2.28 -13.17 -6.87
N ASP A 401 1.12 -12.63 -7.17
CA ASP A 401 0.34 -12.98 -8.34
C ASP A 401 1.21 -12.81 -9.62
N PRO A 402 1.37 -13.86 -10.44
CA PRO A 402 2.28 -13.87 -11.59
C PRO A 402 1.84 -12.95 -12.74
N VAL A 403 0.56 -12.58 -12.80
CA VAL A 403 0.00 -11.76 -13.88
C VAL A 403 0.12 -10.27 -13.54
N THR A 404 -0.24 -9.89 -12.31
CA THR A 404 -0.32 -8.50 -11.86
C THR A 404 0.89 -8.04 -11.05
N GLY A 405 1.66 -8.98 -10.49
CA GLY A 405 2.74 -8.69 -9.55
C GLY A 405 2.27 -8.29 -8.14
N GLN A 406 0.98 -8.39 -7.83
CA GLN A 406 0.47 -8.06 -6.50
C GLN A 406 0.94 -9.06 -5.45
N ALA A 407 1.39 -8.55 -4.31
CA ALA A 407 1.86 -9.36 -3.18
C ALA A 407 0.80 -10.33 -2.64
N ALA A 408 1.20 -11.57 -2.39
CA ALA A 408 0.34 -12.64 -1.87
C ALA A 408 0.23 -12.59 -0.33
N TRP A 409 -0.69 -11.79 0.20
CA TRP A 409 -0.85 -11.58 1.65
C TRP A 409 -1.72 -12.64 2.36
N TYR A 410 -2.50 -13.41 1.61
CA TYR A 410 -3.59 -14.23 2.15
C TYR A 410 -3.44 -15.73 1.89
N ASP A 411 -2.33 -16.15 1.28
CA ASP A 411 -2.04 -17.55 0.96
C ASP A 411 -1.25 -18.26 2.09
N LEU A 412 -0.99 -17.55 3.19
CA LEU A 412 -0.13 -17.99 4.28
C LEU A 412 -0.68 -19.24 4.99
N ARG A 413 0.14 -20.30 4.98
CA ARG A 413 -0.09 -21.51 5.80
C ARG A 413 0.80 -21.54 7.04
N VAL A 414 0.24 -22.10 8.11
CA VAL A 414 0.85 -22.13 9.44
C VAL A 414 0.54 -23.41 10.21
N ARG A 415 1.40 -23.70 11.17
CA ARG A 415 1.18 -24.62 12.29
C ARG A 415 0.87 -23.83 13.54
N LEU A 416 -0.14 -24.26 14.30
CA LEU A 416 -0.56 -23.67 15.56
C LEU A 416 -0.26 -24.61 16.71
N GLU A 417 0.47 -24.12 17.71
CA GLU A 417 0.85 -24.89 18.89
C GLU A 417 0.61 -24.04 20.15
N LYS A 418 0.35 -24.71 21.28
CA LYS A 418 0.32 -24.02 22.57
C LYS A 418 1.76 -23.64 22.96
N ALA A 419 1.99 -22.38 23.34
CA ALA A 419 3.32 -21.95 23.73
C ALA A 419 3.67 -22.51 25.12
N THR A 420 4.88 -23.06 25.25
CA THR A 420 5.40 -23.62 26.51
C THR A 420 6.33 -22.65 27.26
N ASP A 421 6.76 -21.57 26.61
CA ASP A 421 7.85 -20.69 27.04
C ASP A 421 7.44 -19.20 27.13
N ALA A 422 6.15 -18.93 27.38
CA ALA A 422 5.63 -17.56 27.35
C ALA A 422 6.07 -16.73 28.57
N ASP A 423 6.72 -15.60 28.29
CA ASP A 423 7.18 -14.59 29.27
C ASP A 423 6.21 -13.40 29.41
N GLY A 424 4.99 -13.55 28.88
CA GLY A 424 3.99 -12.47 28.84
C GLY A 424 4.17 -11.49 27.68
N MET A 425 5.08 -11.76 26.73
CA MET A 425 5.29 -10.95 25.53
C MET A 425 5.05 -11.72 24.23
N SER A 426 4.56 -11.00 23.22
CA SER A 426 4.53 -11.48 21.84
C SER A 426 5.94 -11.63 21.30
N ALA A 427 6.12 -12.47 20.28
CA ALA A 427 7.39 -12.62 19.57
C ALA A 427 7.17 -12.49 18.06
N PRO A 428 8.16 -11.97 17.30
CA PRO A 428 9.46 -11.47 17.76
C PRO A 428 9.37 -10.14 18.52
N GLN A 429 10.29 -9.93 19.47
CA GLN A 429 10.55 -8.61 20.09
C GLN A 429 11.83 -8.02 19.51
N PHE A 430 11.85 -6.70 19.35
CA PHE A 430 13.02 -5.98 18.85
C PHE A 430 13.51 -4.98 19.90
N PRO A 431 14.82 -4.65 19.91
CA PRO A 431 15.33 -3.60 20.79
C PRO A 431 14.59 -2.28 20.60
N ASP A 432 14.45 -1.53 21.69
CA ASP A 432 13.87 -0.18 21.68
C ASP A 432 14.64 0.69 20.67
N LEU A 433 13.92 1.39 19.80
CA LEU A 433 14.55 2.37 18.92
C LEU A 433 15.00 3.59 19.75
N LYS A 434 16.18 4.13 19.42
CA LYS A 434 16.72 5.31 20.11
C LYS A 434 15.78 6.50 19.86
N PRO A 435 15.47 7.32 20.87
CA PRO A 435 14.71 8.55 20.66
C PRO A 435 15.34 9.38 19.55
N LEU A 436 14.51 9.89 18.64
CA LEU A 436 14.95 10.86 17.65
C LEU A 436 15.50 12.08 18.42
N ARG A 437 16.68 12.57 18.01
CA ARG A 437 17.22 13.80 18.58
C ARG A 437 16.21 14.92 18.29
N ALA A 438 15.87 15.73 19.29
CA ALA A 438 15.09 16.93 19.05
C ALA A 438 15.78 17.73 17.94
N ALA A 439 15.01 18.14 16.92
CA ALA A 439 15.50 19.07 15.92
C ALA A 439 16.01 20.31 16.67
N ARG A 440 17.26 20.70 16.38
CA ARG A 440 17.88 21.87 16.98
C ARG A 440 17.34 23.14 16.37
#